data_AF-A0A1J4Z531-F1
#
_entry.id   AF-A0A1J4Z531-F1
#
_cell.length_a   1.000
_cell.length_b   1.000
_cell.length_c   1.000
_cell.angle_alpha   90.00
_cell.angle_beta   90.00
_cell.angle_gamma   90.00
#
_symmetry.space_group_name_H-M   'P 1'
#
loop_
_entity.id
_entity.type
_entity.pdbx_description
1 polymer ?
#
loop_
_entity_poly.entity_id
_entity_poly.type
_entity_poly.pdbx_seq_one_letter_code
_entity_poly.pdbx_strand_id
1 'polypeptide(L)'
;MFKRKFKSKNKKPGKIGKQADVSDVQITLLKNAVASTIGPDVVGIVELLSGRKNVNEFTIAEKLKLTINQTRNILYKLSDEGLVSFVRKKDKKNGGWYTYFWTLETGKSFESLKKVLGDKIEALEKELEKRKQERFYYCKNCDLEYNEEDALHALFVCAECGDVLELKDNDKFIDEASSELEKFRKDLAVINEEVEKLAKKSDEALVRKIKKEEKNKKIERAVRRKEREKEKAKLKKKEEKLNPKTKVKVLKTKKKAKGIKKTPKKTKKRGK
;
A
#
# COMPACT_ATOMS: atom_id res chain seq x y z
N MET A 1 4.01 61.60 14.66
CA MET A 1 4.19 60.25 15.25
C MET A 1 2.90 59.44 15.08
N PHE A 2 2.79 58.61 14.03
CA PHE A 2 1.58 57.83 13.71
C PHE A 2 1.64 56.43 14.35
N LYS A 3 0.84 56.17 15.38
CA LYS A 3 0.60 54.83 15.94
C LYS A 3 -0.26 53.99 14.99
N ARG A 4 0.35 53.08 14.21
CA ARG A 4 -0.39 52.02 13.50
C ARG A 4 -0.39 50.73 14.32
N LYS A 5 -1.51 50.45 14.98
CA LYS A 5 -1.83 49.15 15.60
C LYS A 5 -1.89 48.08 14.50
N PHE A 6 -0.93 47.16 14.47
CA PHE A 6 -1.00 45.95 13.68
C PHE A 6 -2.05 45.00 14.28
N LYS A 7 -3.24 44.95 13.68
CA LYS A 7 -4.24 43.90 13.97
C LYS A 7 -3.75 42.58 13.40
N SER A 8 -3.25 41.70 14.27
CA SER A 8 -3.03 40.28 13.97
C SER A 8 -4.35 39.64 13.55
N LYS A 9 -4.48 39.27 12.27
CA LYS A 9 -5.59 38.45 11.77
C LYS A 9 -5.24 36.99 12.04
N ASN A 10 -5.72 36.45 13.17
CA ASN A 10 -5.76 35.02 13.43
C ASN A 10 -6.56 34.31 12.32
N LYS A 11 -5.85 33.72 11.35
CA LYS A 11 -6.41 32.73 10.43
C LYS A 11 -6.55 31.42 11.20
N LYS A 12 -7.80 31.01 11.41
CA LYS A 12 -8.17 29.71 11.99
C LYS A 12 -7.42 28.58 11.26
N PRO A 13 -6.77 27.64 11.97
CA PRO A 13 -6.23 26.44 11.33
C PRO A 13 -7.39 25.61 10.75
N GLY A 14 -7.24 25.25 9.48
CA GLY A 14 -8.23 24.49 8.72
C GLY A 14 -8.50 23.12 9.34
N LYS A 15 -9.76 22.70 9.24
CA LYS A 15 -10.29 21.42 9.75
C LYS A 15 -9.34 20.26 9.48
N ILE A 16 -8.83 19.67 10.55
CA ILE A 16 -8.12 18.38 10.56
C ILE A 16 -9.11 17.34 10.01
N GLY A 17 -8.69 16.62 8.97
CA GLY A 17 -9.50 15.59 8.31
C GLY A 17 -9.92 14.49 9.29
N LYS A 18 -11.10 13.91 9.05
CA LYS A 18 -11.71 12.82 9.81
C LYS A 18 -10.66 11.76 10.16
N GLN A 19 -10.52 11.48 11.46
CA GLN A 19 -9.84 10.27 11.95
C GLN A 19 -10.55 9.06 11.35
N ALA A 20 -9.79 8.17 10.71
CA ALA A 20 -10.24 6.80 10.55
C ALA A 20 -10.15 6.15 11.93
N ASP A 21 -11.18 5.42 12.35
CA ASP A 21 -11.18 4.63 13.57
C ASP A 21 -10.16 3.49 13.41
N VAL A 22 -8.92 3.73 13.85
CA VAL A 22 -7.88 2.71 13.92
C VAL A 22 -8.07 1.98 15.25
N SER A 23 -8.09 0.64 15.23
CA SER A 23 -8.23 -0.13 16.47
C SER A 23 -6.97 -0.01 17.33
N ASP A 24 -7.14 -0.02 18.65
CA ASP A 24 -6.02 0.10 19.60
C ASP A 24 -4.95 -0.98 19.38
N VAL A 25 -5.38 -2.19 19.00
CA VAL A 25 -4.49 -3.30 18.64
C VAL A 25 -3.61 -2.95 17.44
N GLN A 26 -4.16 -2.33 16.40
CA GLN A 26 -3.39 -1.92 15.23
C GLN A 26 -2.37 -0.84 15.57
N ILE A 27 -2.71 0.10 16.45
CA ILE A 27 -1.76 1.12 16.90
C ILE A 27 -0.60 0.47 17.63
N THR A 28 -0.87 -0.46 18.54
CA THR A 28 0.19 -1.19 19.28
C THR A 28 1.11 -1.97 18.33
N LEU A 29 0.56 -2.67 17.35
CA LEU A 29 1.36 -3.38 16.35
C LEU A 29 2.22 -2.43 15.50
N LEU A 30 1.67 -1.29 15.08
CA LEU A 30 2.43 -0.28 14.33
C LEU A 30 3.55 0.34 15.17
N LYS A 31 3.31 0.55 16.46
CA LYS A 31 4.34 1.00 17.41
C LYS A 31 5.46 -0.04 17.53
N ASN A 32 5.12 -1.31 17.65
CA ASN A 32 6.08 -2.40 17.73
C ASN A 32 6.92 -2.50 16.45
N ALA A 33 6.29 -2.37 15.27
CA ALA A 33 7.00 -2.36 13.99
C ALA A 33 8.06 -1.24 13.93
N VAL A 34 7.68 -0.01 14.30
CA VAL A 34 8.60 1.13 14.31
C VAL A 34 9.71 0.96 15.34
N ALA A 35 9.37 0.49 16.54
CA ALA A 35 10.32 0.25 17.61
C ALA A 35 11.36 -0.81 17.24
N SER A 36 10.94 -1.88 16.57
CA SER A 36 11.85 -2.97 16.16
C SER A 36 12.82 -2.57 15.06
N THR A 37 12.46 -1.59 14.22
CA THR A 37 13.27 -1.23 13.05
C THR A 37 14.21 -0.05 13.32
N ILE A 38 13.74 1.00 14.00
CA ILE A 38 14.51 2.25 14.18
C ILE A 38 14.80 2.53 15.65
N GLY A 39 13.95 2.05 16.56
CA GLY A 39 14.09 2.22 18.00
C GLY A 39 12.88 2.89 18.67
N PRO A 40 12.86 2.88 20.02
CA PRO A 40 11.70 3.29 20.82
C PRO A 40 11.40 4.79 20.74
N ASP A 41 12.41 5.64 20.49
CA ASP A 41 12.27 7.10 20.47
C ASP A 41 11.33 7.60 19.34
N VAL A 42 11.11 6.77 18.32
CA VAL A 42 10.38 7.12 17.10
C VAL A 42 8.89 6.75 17.18
N VAL A 43 8.49 6.00 18.21
CA VAL A 43 7.15 5.43 18.38
C VAL A 43 6.04 6.50 18.35
N GLY A 44 6.32 7.72 18.84
CA GLY A 44 5.37 8.83 18.83
C GLY A 44 4.90 9.26 17.43
N ILE A 45 5.68 8.98 16.37
CA ILE A 45 5.26 9.29 14.98
C ILE A 45 4.02 8.49 14.59
N VAL A 46 3.89 7.25 15.08
CA VAL A 46 2.78 6.36 14.72
C VAL A 46 1.44 6.97 15.12
N GLU A 47 1.33 7.53 16.31
CA GLU A 47 0.10 8.17 16.79
C GLU A 47 -0.31 9.37 15.92
N LEU A 48 0.69 10.10 15.41
CA LEU A 48 0.46 11.28 14.58
C LEU A 48 0.01 10.95 13.16
N LEU A 49 0.54 9.86 12.61
CA LEU A 49 0.27 9.39 11.25
C LEU A 49 -0.90 8.39 11.18
N SER A 50 -1.20 7.67 12.27
CA SER A 50 -2.29 6.71 12.32
C SER A 50 -3.63 7.35 11.93
N GLY A 51 -4.35 6.70 11.02
CA GLY A 51 -5.66 7.17 10.54
C GLY A 51 -5.63 8.48 9.73
N ARG A 52 -4.46 9.06 9.44
CA ARG A 52 -4.30 10.28 8.65
C ARG A 52 -3.49 10.02 7.38
N LYS A 53 -3.79 10.78 6.33
CA LYS A 53 -3.03 10.73 5.07
C LYS A 53 -2.48 12.11 4.76
N ASN A 54 -1.28 12.16 4.18
CA ASN A 54 -0.60 13.38 3.78
C ASN A 54 -0.42 14.37 4.95
N VAL A 55 0.22 13.93 6.02
CA VAL A 55 0.59 14.77 7.16
C VAL A 55 1.85 15.56 6.82
N ASN A 56 1.85 16.86 7.14
CA ASN A 56 2.98 17.74 6.84
C ASN A 56 4.15 17.49 7.81
N GLU A 57 5.38 17.47 7.30
CA GLU A 57 6.61 17.27 8.10
C GLU A 57 6.75 18.30 9.25
N PHE A 58 6.35 19.56 9.02
CA PHE A 58 6.42 20.60 10.05
C PHE A 58 5.48 20.33 11.24
N THR A 59 4.30 19.77 10.97
CA THR A 59 3.33 19.42 12.02
C THR A 59 3.81 18.23 12.83
N ILE A 60 4.57 17.31 12.22
CA ILE A 60 5.18 16.17 12.91
C ILE A 60 6.28 16.67 13.85
N ALA A 61 7.17 17.54 13.35
CA ALA A 61 8.25 18.13 14.12
C ALA A 61 7.73 18.92 15.34
N GLU A 62 6.72 19.76 15.14
CA GLU A 62 6.11 20.57 16.21
C GLU A 62 5.50 19.70 17.32
N LYS A 63 4.78 18.63 16.96
CA LYS A 63 4.12 17.76 17.94
C LYS A 63 5.08 16.87 18.71
N LEU A 64 6.17 16.44 18.07
CA LEU A 64 7.22 15.64 18.72
C LEU A 64 8.27 16.49 19.43
N LYS A 65 8.17 17.82 19.32
CA LYS A 65 9.15 18.78 19.86
C LYS A 65 10.58 18.48 19.36
N LEU A 66 10.70 18.06 18.11
CA LEU A 66 11.98 17.78 17.44
C LEU A 66 12.31 18.88 16.44
N THR A 67 13.59 19.03 16.11
CA THR A 67 14.00 19.90 15.00
C THR A 67 13.56 19.29 13.67
N ILE A 68 13.30 20.13 12.67
CA ILE A 68 12.87 19.68 11.32
C ILE A 68 13.90 18.70 10.72
N ASN A 69 15.19 18.92 10.95
CA ASN A 69 16.25 18.06 10.43
C ASN A 69 16.23 16.68 11.08
N GLN A 70 16.06 16.61 12.41
CA GLN A 70 15.89 15.33 13.12
C GLN A 70 14.65 14.59 12.63
N THR A 71 13.51 15.28 12.49
CA THR A 71 12.27 14.69 11.99
C THR A 71 12.45 14.14 10.58
N ARG A 72 13.12 14.86 9.68
CA ARG A 72 13.40 14.38 8.32
C ARG A 72 14.29 13.14 8.32
N ASN A 73 15.36 13.12 9.11
CA ASN A 73 16.24 11.96 9.20
C ASN A 73 15.47 10.71 9.65
N ILE A 74 14.59 10.85 10.64
CA ILE A 74 13.73 9.77 11.11
C ILE A 74 12.75 9.33 10.02
N LEU A 75 12.09 10.28 9.35
CA LEU A 75 11.13 9.98 8.28
C LEU A 75 11.78 9.32 7.06
N TYR A 76 13.02 9.68 6.72
CA TYR A 76 13.77 9.01 5.66
C TYR A 76 14.12 7.57 6.04
N LYS A 77 14.61 7.33 7.26
CA LYS A 77 14.83 5.96 7.74
C LYS A 77 13.56 5.12 7.70
N LEU A 78 12.42 5.67 8.15
CA LEU A 78 11.12 5.01 8.05
C LEU A 78 10.71 4.74 6.59
N SER A 79 11.10 5.60 5.66
CA SER A 79 10.79 5.48 4.24
C SER A 79 11.63 4.40 3.57
N ASP A 80 12.91 4.28 3.94
CA ASP A 80 13.84 3.29 3.40
C ASP A 80 13.36 1.87 3.74
N GLU A 81 12.84 1.71 4.96
CA GLU A 81 12.20 0.48 5.46
C GLU A 81 10.77 0.28 4.92
N GLY A 82 10.26 1.22 4.12
CA GLY A 82 8.93 1.14 3.49
C GLY A 82 7.74 1.32 4.44
N LEU A 83 7.97 1.77 5.67
CA LEU A 83 6.93 1.99 6.69
C LEU A 83 6.10 3.25 6.40
N VAL A 84 6.70 4.26 5.77
CA VAL A 84 6.03 5.49 5.35
C VAL A 84 6.26 5.77 3.87
N SER A 85 5.27 6.42 3.25
CA SER A 85 5.37 6.97 1.90
C SER A 85 5.26 8.49 1.95
N PHE A 86 5.90 9.16 1.00
CA PHE A 86 5.81 10.61 0.89
C PHE A 86 5.34 11.08 -0.49
N VAL A 87 4.66 12.23 -0.50
CA VAL A 87 4.26 12.95 -1.70
C VAL A 87 4.78 14.37 -1.59
N ARG A 88 5.51 14.83 -2.62
CA ARG A 88 5.93 16.23 -2.72
C ARG A 88 4.89 17.04 -3.47
N LYS A 89 4.56 18.22 -2.96
CA LYS A 89 3.67 19.18 -3.63
C LYS A 89 4.37 20.52 -3.78
N LYS A 90 4.32 21.08 -5.00
CA LYS A 90 4.83 22.42 -5.27
C LYS A 90 3.79 23.46 -4.83
N ASP A 91 4.20 24.41 -4.01
CA ASP A 91 3.32 25.49 -3.58
C ASP A 91 3.26 26.59 -4.65
N LYS A 92 2.08 26.78 -5.26
CA LYS A 92 1.88 27.77 -6.34
C LYS A 92 1.81 29.20 -5.84
N LYS A 93 1.50 29.43 -4.56
CA LYS A 93 1.31 30.79 -4.01
C LYS A 93 2.58 31.48 -3.55
N ASN A 94 3.64 30.70 -3.39
CA ASN A 94 4.73 31.02 -2.50
C ASN A 94 6.08 30.84 -3.22
N GLY A 95 6.20 31.30 -4.45
CA GLY A 95 7.47 31.24 -5.19
C GLY A 95 7.98 29.84 -5.58
N GLY A 96 7.24 28.75 -5.31
CA GLY A 96 7.51 27.43 -5.88
C GLY A 96 8.30 26.45 -5.02
N TRP A 97 8.39 26.63 -3.71
CA TRP A 97 8.99 25.62 -2.82
C TRP A 97 8.20 24.30 -2.79
N TYR A 98 8.91 23.20 -2.48
CA TYR A 98 8.32 21.88 -2.29
C TYR A 98 8.02 21.63 -0.81
N THR A 99 6.84 21.08 -0.52
CA THR A 99 6.48 20.58 0.80
C THR A 99 6.26 19.08 0.74
N TYR A 100 6.81 18.37 1.71
CA TYR A 100 6.70 16.92 1.85
C TYR A 100 5.52 16.55 2.74
N PHE A 101 4.70 15.64 2.23
CA PHE A 101 3.56 15.08 2.94
C PHE A 101 3.76 13.60 3.14
N TRP A 102 3.63 13.13 4.36
CA TRP A 102 3.93 11.77 4.78
C TRP A 102 2.65 10.99 5.08
N THR A 103 2.64 9.71 4.74
CA THR A 103 1.55 8.78 5.00
C THR A 103 2.12 7.48 5.53
N LEU A 104 1.52 6.93 6.57
CA LEU A 104 1.91 5.62 7.11
C LEU A 104 1.32 4.50 6.26
N GLU A 105 2.16 3.57 5.82
CA GLU A 105 1.77 2.40 5.04
C GLU A 105 1.51 1.24 6.00
N THR A 106 0.29 1.19 6.57
CA THR A 106 -0.10 0.19 7.57
C THR A 106 0.11 -1.26 7.13
N GLY A 107 -0.25 -1.61 5.88
CA GLY A 107 -0.06 -2.97 5.35
C GLY A 107 1.42 -3.37 5.29
N LYS A 108 2.27 -2.51 4.72
CA LYS A 108 3.73 -2.74 4.66
C LYS A 108 4.36 -2.80 6.04
N SER A 109 3.85 -2.00 6.99
CA SER A 109 4.34 -1.99 8.37
C SER A 109 4.12 -3.34 9.05
N PHE A 110 2.96 -3.97 8.84
CA PHE A 110 2.69 -5.31 9.37
C PHE A 110 3.49 -6.40 8.66
N GLU A 111 3.68 -6.29 7.34
CA GLU A 111 4.56 -7.21 6.60
C GLU A 111 6.02 -7.14 7.09
N SER A 112 6.53 -5.93 7.33
CA SER A 112 7.87 -5.72 7.88
C SER A 112 7.99 -6.32 9.28
N LEU A 113 7.02 -6.04 10.17
CA LEU A 113 7.01 -6.61 11.52
C LEU A 113 6.95 -8.14 11.50
N LYS A 114 6.16 -8.73 10.60
CA LYS A 114 6.09 -10.18 10.41
C LYS A 114 7.45 -10.76 10.03
N LYS A 115 8.19 -10.10 9.13
CA LYS A 115 9.53 -10.54 8.74
C LYS A 115 10.48 -10.50 9.93
N VAL A 116 10.55 -9.36 10.63
CA VAL A 116 11.43 -9.20 11.81
C VAL A 116 11.12 -10.24 12.90
N LEU A 117 9.85 -10.52 13.17
CA LEU A 117 9.47 -11.57 14.12
C LEU A 117 9.80 -12.97 13.60
N GLY A 118 9.60 -13.24 12.30
CA GLY A 118 10.00 -14.51 11.68
C GLY A 118 11.50 -14.78 11.82
N ASP A 119 12.33 -13.79 11.52
CA ASP A 119 13.79 -13.90 11.62
C ASP A 119 14.23 -14.14 13.08
N LYS A 120 13.58 -13.49 14.05
CA LYS A 120 13.83 -13.71 15.48
C LYS A 120 13.44 -15.12 15.94
N ILE A 121 12.29 -15.62 15.49
CA ILE A 121 11.84 -16.98 15.77
C ILE A 121 12.84 -17.98 15.22
N GLU A 122 13.25 -17.82 13.95
CA GLU A 122 14.21 -18.72 13.32
C GLU A 122 15.57 -18.71 14.04
N ALA A 123 16.05 -17.53 14.45
CA ALA A 123 17.29 -17.41 15.22
C ALA A 123 17.21 -18.11 16.58
N LEU A 124 16.11 -17.93 17.32
CA LEU A 124 15.88 -18.58 18.61
C LEU A 124 15.68 -20.09 18.48
N GLU A 125 14.99 -20.55 17.45
CA GLU A 125 14.81 -21.97 17.16
C GLU A 125 16.16 -22.65 16.90
N LYS A 126 17.02 -22.03 16.09
CA LYS A 126 18.39 -22.53 15.85
C LYS A 126 19.22 -22.59 17.12
N GLU A 127 19.18 -21.55 17.95
CA GLU A 127 19.90 -21.51 19.22
C GLU A 127 19.41 -22.61 20.19
N LEU A 128 18.09 -22.83 20.25
CA LEU A 128 17.49 -23.90 21.04
C LEU A 128 17.86 -25.29 20.53
N GLU A 129 17.85 -25.51 19.22
CA GLU A 129 18.26 -26.79 18.63
C GLU A 129 19.72 -27.09 18.96
N LYS A 130 20.60 -26.09 18.83
CA LYS A 130 22.01 -26.22 19.23
C LYS A 130 22.13 -26.56 20.71
N ARG A 131 21.47 -25.80 21.59
CA ARG A 131 21.48 -26.00 23.05
C ARG A 131 20.90 -27.33 23.53
N LYS A 132 20.03 -27.97 22.74
CA LYS A 132 19.46 -29.30 23.02
C LYS A 132 20.34 -30.45 22.55
N GLN A 133 21.08 -30.26 21.46
CA GLN A 133 21.92 -31.30 20.88
C GLN A 133 23.33 -31.31 21.49
N GLU A 134 23.89 -30.12 21.73
CA GLU A 134 25.24 -29.93 22.19
C GLU A 134 25.31 -29.63 23.69
N ARG A 135 26.41 -30.04 24.30
CA ARG A 135 26.74 -29.70 25.68
C ARG A 135 27.63 -28.46 25.72
N PHE A 136 27.39 -27.62 26.72
CA PHE A 136 28.14 -26.40 26.92
C PHE A 136 28.89 -26.49 28.24
N TYR A 137 30.12 -26.00 28.23
CA TYR A 137 30.97 -25.93 29.41
C TYR A 137 31.23 -24.46 29.74
N TYR A 138 31.38 -24.13 31.01
CA TYR A 138 31.62 -22.76 31.46
C TYR A 138 32.77 -22.71 32.48
N CYS A 139 33.55 -21.64 32.42
CA CYS A 139 34.56 -21.32 33.43
C CYS A 139 33.96 -20.37 34.46
N LYS A 140 33.97 -20.74 35.75
CA LYS A 140 33.49 -19.89 36.85
C LYS A 140 34.29 -18.61 37.07
N ASN A 141 35.58 -18.61 36.72
CA ASN A 141 36.49 -17.53 37.05
C ASN A 141 36.60 -16.48 35.93
N CYS A 142 36.33 -16.86 34.68
CA CYS A 142 36.45 -15.99 33.51
C CYS A 142 35.10 -15.68 32.83
N ASP A 143 34.01 -16.32 33.27
CA ASP A 143 32.68 -16.22 32.64
C ASP A 143 32.68 -16.50 31.13
N LEU A 144 33.57 -17.40 30.70
CA LEU A 144 33.68 -17.86 29.31
C LEU A 144 32.91 -19.18 29.12
N GLU A 145 32.17 -19.26 28.02
CA GLU A 145 31.40 -20.43 27.61
C GLU A 145 32.07 -21.10 26.40
N TYR A 146 32.17 -22.42 26.45
CA TYR A 146 32.81 -23.27 25.46
C TYR A 146 31.81 -24.32 24.97
N ASN A 147 31.81 -24.61 23.66
CA ASN A 147 31.10 -25.77 23.14
C ASN A 147 31.87 -27.05 23.50
N GLU A 148 31.23 -28.21 23.36
CA GLU A 148 31.87 -29.50 23.66
C GLU A 148 33.15 -29.76 22.84
N GLU A 149 33.15 -29.41 21.55
CA GLU A 149 34.33 -29.57 20.69
C GLU A 149 35.49 -28.68 21.14
N ASP A 150 35.21 -27.41 21.46
CA ASP A 150 36.20 -26.45 21.94
C ASP A 150 36.77 -26.88 23.30
N ALA A 151 35.91 -27.37 24.20
CA ALA A 151 36.30 -27.91 25.49
C ALA A 151 37.19 -29.15 25.33
N LEU A 152 36.88 -30.04 24.38
CA LEU A 152 37.72 -31.21 24.08
C LEU A 152 39.10 -30.82 23.56
N HIS A 153 39.17 -29.82 22.67
CA HIS A 153 40.43 -29.28 22.18
C HIS A 153 41.28 -28.63 23.28
N ALA A 154 40.64 -27.99 24.25
CA ALA A 154 41.27 -27.40 25.42
C ALA A 154 41.47 -28.39 26.59
N LEU A 155 41.18 -29.68 26.39
CA LEU A 155 41.25 -30.73 27.42
C LEU A 155 40.43 -30.39 28.69
N PHE A 156 39.31 -29.69 28.53
CA PHE A 156 38.44 -29.20 29.60
C PHE A 156 39.13 -28.23 30.58
N VAL A 157 40.14 -27.50 30.11
CA VAL A 157 40.86 -26.49 30.89
C VAL A 157 40.72 -25.12 30.23
N CYS A 158 40.45 -24.08 31.01
CA CYS A 158 40.35 -22.71 30.50
C CYS A 158 41.74 -22.20 30.06
N ALA A 159 41.82 -21.66 28.84
CA ALA A 159 43.06 -21.13 28.28
C ALA A 159 43.60 -19.88 29.00
N GLU A 160 42.75 -19.15 29.72
CA GLU A 160 43.10 -17.88 30.38
C GLU A 160 43.56 -18.09 31.83
N CYS A 161 42.85 -18.92 32.60
CA CYS A 161 43.12 -19.11 34.04
C CYS A 161 43.67 -20.48 34.42
N GLY A 162 43.59 -21.49 33.53
CA GLY A 162 44.01 -22.85 33.82
C GLY A 162 43.05 -23.65 34.72
N ASP A 163 41.88 -23.09 35.06
CA ASP A 163 40.85 -23.79 35.83
C ASP A 163 40.10 -24.82 34.98
N VAL A 164 39.57 -25.87 35.63
CA VAL A 164 38.77 -26.91 34.98
C VAL A 164 37.39 -26.37 34.64
N LEU A 165 36.93 -26.62 33.42
CA LEU A 165 35.61 -26.22 32.94
C LEU A 165 34.51 -27.09 33.57
N GLU A 166 33.37 -26.48 33.91
CA GLU A 166 32.20 -27.17 34.44
C GLU A 166 31.08 -27.28 33.40
N LEU A 167 30.27 -28.34 33.49
CA LEU A 167 29.11 -28.49 32.62
C LEU A 167 28.04 -27.44 32.98
N LYS A 168 27.58 -26.70 31.98
CA LYS A 168 26.51 -25.71 32.13
C LYS A 168 25.14 -26.40 32.03
N ASP A 169 24.27 -26.09 32.98
CA ASP A 169 22.87 -26.50 32.94
C ASP A 169 22.10 -25.62 31.96
N ASN A 170 21.66 -26.23 30.85
CA ASN A 170 20.91 -25.56 29.80
C ASN A 170 19.39 -25.66 29.97
N ASP A 171 18.88 -26.47 30.92
CA ASP A 171 17.45 -26.76 31.02
C ASP A 171 16.65 -25.48 31.28
N LYS A 172 17.16 -24.62 32.18
CA LYS A 172 16.54 -23.31 32.46
C LYS A 172 16.50 -22.40 31.24
N PHE A 173 17.59 -22.36 30.46
CA PHE A 173 17.64 -21.55 29.24
C PHE A 173 16.65 -22.07 28.20
N ILE A 174 16.55 -23.40 28.06
CA ILE A 174 15.62 -24.03 27.12
C ILE A 174 14.18 -23.71 27.49
N ASP A 175 13.82 -23.78 28.77
CA ASP A 175 12.48 -23.45 29.26
C ASP A 175 12.14 -21.98 29.02
N GLU A 176 13.03 -21.05 29.36
CA GLU A 176 12.84 -19.61 29.15
C GLU A 176 12.69 -19.26 27.67
N ALA A 177 13.61 -19.74 26.82
CA ALA A 177 13.59 -19.48 25.39
C ALA A 177 12.39 -20.15 24.69
N SER A 178 11.95 -21.33 25.16
CA SER A 178 10.74 -21.96 24.63
C SER A 178 9.47 -21.16 24.97
N SER A 179 9.37 -20.64 26.19
CA SER A 179 8.29 -19.74 26.61
C SER A 179 8.27 -18.45 25.79
N GLU A 180 9.45 -17.89 25.49
CA GLU A 180 9.57 -16.70 24.66
C GLU A 180 9.16 -16.97 23.20
N LEU A 181 9.57 -18.11 22.63
CA LEU A 181 9.13 -18.54 21.30
C LEU A 181 7.60 -18.66 21.20
N GLU A 182 6.95 -19.22 22.23
CA GLU A 182 5.48 -19.29 22.23
C GLU A 182 4.83 -17.90 22.20
N LYS A 183 5.41 -16.92 22.89
CA LYS A 183 4.92 -15.53 22.86
C LYS A 183 5.07 -14.94 21.46
N PHE A 184 6.24 -15.09 20.84
CA PHE A 184 6.45 -14.59 19.47
C PHE A 184 5.55 -15.26 18.45
N ARG A 185 5.29 -16.56 18.57
CA ARG A 185 4.33 -17.28 17.71
C ARG A 185 2.90 -16.78 17.88
N LYS A 186 2.46 -16.49 19.11
CA LYS A 186 1.15 -15.87 19.39
C LYS A 186 1.05 -14.48 18.77
N ASP A 187 2.07 -13.65 18.92
CA ASP A 187 2.11 -12.30 18.33
C ASP A 187 2.05 -12.36 16.80
N LEU A 188 2.79 -13.29 16.18
CA LEU A 188 2.79 -13.52 14.74
C LEU A 188 1.40 -13.94 14.24
N ALA A 189 0.68 -14.78 14.99
CA ALA A 189 -0.70 -15.16 14.65
C ALA A 189 -1.63 -13.94 14.63
N VAL A 190 -1.57 -13.07 15.65
CA VAL A 190 -2.35 -11.83 15.70
C VAL A 190 -2.03 -10.91 14.52
N ILE A 191 -0.75 -10.78 14.16
CA ILE A 191 -0.33 -9.96 13.01
C ILE A 191 -0.89 -10.54 11.70
N ASN A 192 -0.84 -11.85 11.51
CA ASN A 192 -1.38 -12.50 10.31
C ASN A 192 -2.88 -12.22 10.15
N GLU A 193 -3.65 -12.33 11.23
CA GLU A 193 -5.08 -12.01 11.19
C GLU A 193 -5.34 -10.56 10.78
N GLU A 194 -4.57 -9.61 11.29
CA GLU A 194 -4.71 -8.20 10.93
C GLU A 194 -4.29 -7.93 9.47
N VAL A 195 -3.24 -8.59 8.98
CA VAL A 195 -2.82 -8.51 7.57
C VAL A 195 -3.92 -9.05 6.66
N GLU A 196 -4.54 -10.19 6.98
CA GLU A 196 -5.64 -10.74 6.21
C GLU A 196 -6.87 -9.82 6.19
N LYS A 197 -7.21 -9.22 7.34
CA LYS A 197 -8.31 -8.24 7.43
C LYS A 197 -8.02 -7.02 6.54
N LEU A 198 -6.78 -6.55 6.50
CA LEU A 198 -6.38 -5.45 5.63
C LEU A 198 -6.43 -5.84 4.15
N ALA A 199 -5.95 -7.03 3.77
CA ALA A 199 -5.96 -7.53 2.41
C ALA A 199 -7.40 -7.65 1.86
N LYS A 200 -8.32 -8.23 2.64
CA LYS A 200 -9.75 -8.31 2.28
C LYS A 200 -10.36 -6.93 2.01
N LYS A 201 -10.05 -5.94 2.88
CA LYS A 201 -10.51 -4.56 2.72
C LYS A 201 -9.93 -3.89 1.46
N SER A 202 -8.64 -4.11 1.17
CA SER A 202 -8.01 -3.54 -0.03
C SER A 202 -8.55 -4.14 -1.32
N ASP A 203 -8.78 -5.45 -1.36
CA ASP A 203 -9.29 -6.17 -2.52
C ASP A 203 -10.72 -5.75 -2.84
N GLU A 204 -11.58 -5.65 -1.82
CA GLU A 204 -12.93 -5.11 -1.99
C GLU A 204 -12.92 -3.67 -2.54
N ALA A 205 -12.02 -2.82 -2.02
CA ALA A 205 -11.90 -1.45 -2.49
C ALA A 205 -11.41 -1.38 -3.94
N LEU A 206 -10.50 -2.27 -4.35
CA LEU A 206 -9.98 -2.37 -5.71
C LEU A 206 -11.07 -2.84 -6.67
N VAL A 207 -11.84 -3.87 -6.31
CA VAL A 207 -13.01 -4.33 -7.08
C VAL A 207 -14.05 -3.22 -7.26
N ARG A 208 -14.34 -2.44 -6.20
CA ARG A 208 -15.26 -1.30 -6.29
C ARG A 208 -14.75 -0.21 -7.24
N LYS A 209 -13.44 0.08 -7.24
CA LYS A 209 -12.83 1.04 -8.17
C LYS A 209 -12.92 0.56 -9.62
N ILE A 210 -12.61 -0.70 -9.89
CA ILE A 210 -12.70 -1.31 -11.24
C ILE A 210 -14.15 -1.20 -11.76
N LYS A 211 -15.13 -1.64 -10.97
CA LYS A 211 -16.57 -1.54 -11.34
C LYS A 211 -16.99 -0.09 -11.64
N LYS A 212 -16.49 0.89 -10.87
CA LYS A 212 -16.77 2.32 -11.08
C LYS A 212 -16.13 2.83 -12.36
N GLU A 213 -14.89 2.45 -12.64
CA GLU A 213 -14.16 2.84 -13.84
C GLU A 213 -14.81 2.25 -15.10
N GLU A 214 -15.22 0.98 -15.07
CA GLU A 214 -15.99 0.36 -16.15
C GLU A 214 -17.33 1.05 -16.39
N LYS A 215 -18.06 1.41 -15.33
CA LYS A 215 -19.31 2.16 -15.43
C LYS A 215 -19.07 3.54 -16.06
N ASN A 216 -18.03 4.24 -15.65
CA ASN A 216 -17.65 5.54 -16.23
C ASN A 216 -17.29 5.40 -17.72
N LYS A 217 -16.49 4.40 -18.10
CA LYS A 217 -16.15 4.11 -19.51
C LYS A 217 -17.40 3.77 -20.33
N LYS A 218 -18.37 3.03 -19.79
CA LYS A 218 -19.66 2.75 -20.45
C LYS A 218 -20.48 4.03 -20.66
N ILE A 219 -20.56 4.89 -19.65
CA ILE A 219 -21.26 6.19 -19.74
C ILE A 219 -20.59 7.08 -20.81
N GLU A 220 -19.27 7.20 -20.78
CA GLU A 220 -18.50 8.00 -21.73
C GLU A 220 -18.71 7.52 -23.18
N ARG A 221 -18.66 6.20 -23.41
CA ARG A 221 -18.96 5.60 -24.73
C ARG A 221 -20.38 5.92 -25.21
N ALA A 222 -21.37 5.89 -24.31
CA ALA A 222 -22.75 6.21 -24.63
C ALA A 222 -22.95 7.70 -24.98
N VAL A 223 -22.29 8.61 -24.24
CA VAL A 223 -22.28 10.06 -24.53
C VAL A 223 -21.67 10.31 -25.90
N ARG A 224 -20.49 9.75 -26.17
CA ARG A 224 -19.79 9.90 -27.46
C ARG A 224 -20.57 9.30 -28.64
N ARG A 225 -21.40 8.28 -28.42
CA ARG A 225 -22.30 7.73 -29.44
C ARG A 225 -23.45 8.71 -29.76
N LYS A 226 -24.10 9.25 -28.73
CA LYS A 226 -25.19 10.23 -28.90
C LYS A 226 -24.70 11.51 -29.58
N GLU A 227 -23.49 11.97 -29.27
CA GLU A 227 -22.88 13.13 -29.93
C GLU A 227 -22.66 12.87 -31.43
N ARG A 228 -22.08 11.72 -31.78
CA ARG A 228 -21.89 11.31 -33.18
C ARG A 228 -23.21 11.16 -33.94
N GLU A 229 -24.27 10.64 -33.29
CA GLU A 229 -25.61 10.54 -33.89
C GLU A 229 -26.23 11.93 -34.14
N LYS A 230 -26.10 12.86 -33.18
CA LYS A 230 -26.55 14.25 -33.34
C LYS A 230 -25.79 14.98 -34.46
N GLU A 231 -24.49 14.76 -34.57
CA GLU A 231 -23.65 15.36 -35.61
C GLU A 231 -24.03 14.85 -37.01
N LYS A 232 -24.21 13.53 -37.17
CA LYS A 232 -24.73 12.92 -38.41
C LYS A 232 -26.12 13.45 -38.78
N ALA A 233 -27.02 13.62 -37.81
CA ALA A 233 -28.35 14.18 -38.06
C ALA A 233 -28.31 15.66 -38.50
N LYS A 234 -27.38 16.46 -37.95
CA LYS A 234 -27.14 17.85 -38.39
C LYS A 234 -26.61 17.91 -39.82
N LEU A 235 -25.71 17.00 -40.20
CA LEU A 235 -25.18 16.89 -41.56
C LEU A 235 -26.28 16.51 -42.56
N LYS A 236 -27.10 15.50 -42.26
CA LYS A 236 -28.26 15.12 -43.10
C LYS A 236 -29.26 16.25 -43.30
N LYS A 237 -29.58 17.01 -42.24
CA LYS A 237 -30.46 18.19 -42.34
C LYS A 237 -29.84 19.33 -43.15
N LYS A 238 -28.51 19.45 -43.20
CA LYS A 238 -27.83 20.42 -44.08
C LYS A 238 -27.89 19.96 -45.54
N GLU A 239 -27.68 18.67 -45.80
CA GLU A 239 -27.80 18.09 -47.15
C GLU A 239 -29.23 18.19 -47.70
N GLU A 240 -30.27 17.93 -46.89
CA GLU A 240 -31.68 18.11 -47.29
C GLU A 240 -32.04 19.57 -47.60
N LYS A 241 -31.43 20.54 -46.90
CA LYS A 241 -31.64 21.97 -47.16
C LYS A 241 -30.94 22.47 -48.43
N LEU A 242 -29.86 21.80 -48.85
CA LEU A 242 -29.09 22.13 -50.04
C LEU A 242 -29.69 21.55 -51.33
N ASN A 243 -30.71 20.67 -51.24
CA ASN A 243 -31.29 20.04 -52.42
C ASN A 243 -32.84 19.93 -52.33
N PRO A 244 -33.59 21.02 -52.62
CA PRO A 244 -35.05 20.96 -52.67
C PRO A 244 -35.50 20.34 -54.00
N LYS A 245 -35.84 19.04 -54.03
CA LYS A 245 -36.38 18.44 -55.26
C LYS A 245 -37.80 18.96 -55.56
N THR A 246 -37.91 19.50 -56.76
CA THR A 246 -39.10 19.87 -57.54
C THR A 246 -40.26 18.88 -57.38
N LYS A 247 -41.42 19.38 -56.93
CA LYS A 247 -42.72 18.72 -57.12
C LYS A 247 -43.13 18.87 -58.60
N VAL A 248 -42.90 17.85 -59.43
CA VAL A 248 -43.49 17.83 -60.79
C VAL A 248 -44.90 17.24 -60.72
N LYS A 249 -45.89 18.09 -61.00
CA LYS A 249 -47.29 17.73 -61.29
C LYS A 249 -47.33 16.87 -62.55
N VAL A 250 -47.86 15.64 -62.46
CA VAL A 250 -48.22 14.86 -63.66
C VAL A 250 -49.65 15.24 -64.06
N LEU A 251 -49.78 16.01 -65.14
CA LEU A 251 -51.03 16.28 -65.85
C LEU A 251 -51.47 15.02 -66.63
N LYS A 252 -52.76 14.70 -66.54
CA LYS A 252 -53.44 13.65 -67.32
C LYS A 252 -53.47 14.03 -68.82
N THR A 253 -53.20 13.07 -69.73
CA THR A 253 -53.99 12.86 -70.97
C THR A 253 -53.68 11.54 -71.71
N LYS A 254 -54.68 10.63 -71.66
CA LYS A 254 -55.33 9.81 -72.72
C LYS A 254 -54.55 8.94 -73.74
N LYS A 255 -54.95 7.64 -73.71
CA LYS A 255 -55.29 6.69 -74.83
C LYS A 255 -54.12 6.16 -75.69
N LYS A 256 -54.06 4.92 -76.19
CA LYS A 256 -54.98 3.76 -76.34
C LYS A 256 -54.12 2.55 -76.78
N ALA A 257 -54.53 1.33 -76.40
CA ALA A 257 -54.55 0.02 -77.14
C ALA A 257 -53.33 -0.40 -78.02
N LYS A 258 -52.93 -1.65 -78.25
CA LYS A 258 -53.34 -3.06 -77.94
C LYS A 258 -52.24 -3.95 -78.58
N GLY A 259 -52.05 -5.18 -78.08
CA GLY A 259 -51.48 -6.32 -78.85
C GLY A 259 -50.10 -6.80 -78.34
N ILE A 260 -49.91 -7.91 -77.60
CA ILE A 260 -50.22 -9.36 -77.79
C ILE A 260 -48.98 -10.17 -78.26
N LYS A 261 -48.56 -11.11 -77.39
CA LYS A 261 -47.87 -12.42 -77.61
C LYS A 261 -46.39 -12.38 -78.06
N LYS A 262 -45.49 -13.31 -77.68
CA LYS A 262 -45.57 -14.70 -77.16
C LYS A 262 -44.18 -15.10 -76.61
N THR A 263 -44.15 -15.98 -75.60
CA THR A 263 -43.02 -16.82 -75.11
C THR A 263 -42.57 -17.86 -76.17
N PRO A 264 -41.66 -18.87 -75.96
CA PRO A 264 -40.91 -19.35 -74.76
C PRO A 264 -39.47 -19.97 -74.97
N LYS A 265 -38.87 -20.41 -73.84
CA LYS A 265 -38.04 -21.65 -73.60
C LYS A 265 -36.74 -21.95 -74.39
N LYS A 266 -35.67 -22.30 -73.64
CA LYS A 266 -35.01 -23.64 -73.50
C LYS A 266 -33.65 -23.48 -72.79
N THR A 267 -33.46 -23.93 -71.55
CA THR A 267 -32.99 -25.27 -71.07
C THR A 267 -31.57 -25.71 -71.43
N LYS A 268 -30.89 -26.20 -70.38
CA LYS A 268 -29.90 -27.31 -70.34
C LYS A 268 -28.45 -26.92 -70.74
N LYS A 269 -27.39 -27.40 -70.08
CA LYS A 269 -27.11 -28.79 -69.66
C LYS A 269 -25.79 -28.90 -68.83
N ARG A 270 -25.77 -29.86 -67.88
CA ARG A 270 -24.69 -30.80 -67.44
C ARG A 270 -23.34 -30.22 -66.97
N GLY A 271 -22.73 -30.62 -65.86
CA GLY A 271 -22.83 -31.85 -65.07
C GLY A 271 -21.75 -32.86 -65.45
N LYS A 272 -20.71 -33.00 -64.63
CA LYS A 272 -20.01 -34.25 -64.30
C LYS A 272 -19.12 -34.00 -63.08
#